data_AF-A0A8T4QLI3-F1
#
_entry.id   AF-A0A8T4QLI3-F1
#
_cell.length_a   1.000
_cell.length_b   1.000
_cell.length_c   1.000
_cell.angle_alpha   90.00
_cell.angle_beta   90.00
_cell.angle_gamma   90.00
#
_symmetry.space_group_name_H-M   'P 1'
#
loop_
_entity.id
_entity.type
_entity.pdbx_description
1 polymer ?
#
loop_
_entity_poly.entity_id
_entity_poly.type
_entity_poly.pdbx_seq_one_letter_code
_entity_poly.pdbx_strand_id
1 'polypeptide(L)' 'MPKNKKLILYCYHVVCFAAPKVALKLAKKGYEVMEMVGGFDEWQKHGHPVEKSG' A
#
# COMPACT_ATOMS: atom_id res chain seq x y z
N MET A 1 7.52 5.47 -11.66
CA MET A 1 6.23 4.83 -11.34
C MET A 1 5.28 5.07 -12.49
N PRO A 2 4.50 4.05 -12.92
CA PRO A 2 3.57 4.20 -14.03
C PRO A 2 2.49 5.23 -13.67
N LYS A 3 2.25 6.20 -14.55
CA LYS A 3 1.17 7.20 -14.38
C LYS A 3 -0.19 6.71 -14.88
N ASN A 4 -0.20 5.64 -15.67
CA ASN A 4 -1.40 5.04 -16.26
C ASN A 4 -1.96 3.87 -15.45
N LYS A 5 -1.50 3.68 -14.21
CA LYS A 5 -1.96 2.61 -13.31
C LYS A 5 -2.21 3.18 -11.92
N LYS A 6 -3.24 2.66 -11.27
CA LYS A 6 -3.52 2.91 -9.86
C LYS A 6 -2.44 2.28 -8.99
N LEU A 7 -1.90 3.05 -8.06
CA LEU A 7 -0.89 2.61 -7.12
C LEU A 7 -1.55 2.23 -5.81
N ILE A 8 -1.45 0.97 -5.44
CA ILE A 8 -1.93 0.47 -4.15
C ILE A 8 -0.77 0.48 -3.17
N LEU A 9 -0.90 1.25 -2.11
CA LEU A 9 0.13 1.43 -1.08
C LEU A 9 -0.28 0.71 0.19
N TYR A 10 0.66 0.02 0.81
CA TYR A 10 0.47 -0.63 2.09
C TYR A 10 1.69 -0.44 2.97
N CYS A 11 1.49 -0.52 4.28
CA CYS A 11 2.57 -0.68 5.25
C CYS A 11 2.32 -1.97 6.04
N TYR A 12 3.05 -2.20 7.13
CA TYR A 12 2.93 -3.42 7.90
C TYR A 12 1.59 -3.54 8.66
N HIS A 13 1.13 -2.46 9.29
CA HIS A 13 -0.06 -2.45 10.16
C HIS A 13 -0.91 -1.19 9.94
N VAL A 14 -2.17 -1.21 10.38
CA VAL A 14 -3.09 -0.05 10.29
C VAL A 14 -2.58 1.20 11.01
N VAL A 15 -1.75 1.05 12.04
CA VAL A 15 -1.15 2.19 12.78
C VAL A 15 0.12 2.73 12.11
N CYS A 16 0.56 2.14 10.99
CA CYS A 16 1.69 2.65 10.24
C CYS A 16 1.26 3.79 9.31
N PHE A 17 1.54 5.03 9.72
CA PHE A 17 1.21 6.23 8.94
C PHE A 17 2.13 6.49 7.73
N ALA A 18 2.99 5.56 7.34
CA ALA A 18 3.89 5.74 6.20
C ALA A 18 3.14 5.70 4.86
N ALA A 19 2.27 4.69 4.66
CA ALA A 19 1.46 4.54 3.46
C ALA A 19 0.60 5.78 3.14
N PRO A 20 -0.18 6.35 4.08
CA PRO A 20 -1.01 7.52 3.79
C PRO A 20 -0.17 8.78 3.52
N LYS A 21 0.97 8.95 4.20
CA LYS A 21 1.91 10.06 3.92
C LYS A 21 2.49 9.99 2.50
N VAL A 22 2.83 8.79 2.04
CA VAL A 22 3.35 8.57 0.67
C VAL A 22 2.22 8.72 -0.36
N ALA A 23 1.03 8.21 -0.07
CA ALA A 23 -0.16 8.37 -0.91
C ALA A 23 -0.46 9.86 -1.18
N LEU A 24 -0.45 10.70 -0.13
CA LEU A 24 -0.66 12.14 -0.27
C LEU A 24 0.40 12.79 -1.18
N LYS A 25 1.67 12.42 -1.03
CA LYS A 25 2.76 12.96 -1.87
C LYS A 25 2.62 12.55 -3.34
N LEU A 26 2.13 11.35 -3.60
CA LEU A 26 1.92 10.83 -4.95
C LEU A 26 0.66 11.41 -5.60
N ALA A 27 -0.43 11.52 -4.85
CA ALA A 27 -1.65 12.20 -5.29
C ALA A 27 -1.36 13.65 -5.72
N LYS A 28 -0.58 14.40 -4.92
CA LYS A 28 -0.12 15.77 -5.26
C LYS A 28 0.71 15.85 -6.55
N LYS A 29 1.34 14.74 -6.96
CA LYS A 29 2.11 14.64 -8.21
C LYS A 29 1.27 14.15 -9.40
N GLY A 30 -0.04 13.98 -9.22
CA GLY A 30 -0.98 13.55 -10.27
C GLY A 30 -1.01 12.04 -10.50
N TYR A 31 -0.57 11.22 -9.53
CA TYR A 31 -0.74 9.78 -9.60
C TYR A 31 -2.09 9.36 -9.02
N GLU A 32 -2.73 8.37 -9.64
CA GLU A 32 -3.87 7.68 -9.05
C GLU A 32 -3.38 6.74 -7.96
N VAL A 33 -3.86 6.92 -6.73
CA VAL A 33 -3.39 6.17 -5.55
C VAL A 33 -4.55 5.65 -4.71
N MET A 34 -4.30 4.57 -3.99
CA MET A 34 -5.20 4.00 -2.99
C MET A 34 -4.38 3.35 -1.88
N GLU A 35 -4.87 3.42 -0.65
CA GLU A 35 -4.28 2.74 0.50
C GLU A 35 -4.97 1.39 0.73
N MET A 36 -4.19 0.34 0.99
CA MET A 36 -4.68 -0.94 1.47
C MET A 36 -4.75 -0.92 3.00
N VAL A 37 -5.96 -0.71 3.53
CA VAL A 37 -6.22 -0.67 4.98
C VAL A 37 -5.89 -2.02 5.62
N GLY A 38 -5.34 -1.99 6.83
CA GLY A 38 -4.91 -3.17 7.58
C GLY A 38 -3.42 -3.50 7.36
N GLY A 39 -2.89 -3.25 6.17
CA GLY A 39 -1.49 -3.49 5.85
C GLY A 39 -1.16 -4.98 5.65
N PHE A 40 0.13 -5.29 5.70
CA PHE A 40 0.65 -6.64 5.46
C PHE A 40 0.23 -7.65 6.55
N ASP A 41 0.12 -7.22 7.80
CA ASP A 41 -0.31 -8.08 8.91
C ASP A 41 -1.73 -8.63 8.68
N GLU A 42 -2.68 -7.75 8.35
CA GLU A 42 -4.04 -8.16 8.02
C GLU A 42 -4.09 -8.99 6.73
N TRP A 43 -3.25 -8.70 5.74
CA TRP A 43 -3.14 -9.51 4.53
C TRP A 43 -2.78 -10.96 4.85
N GLN A 44 -1.80 -11.16 5.74
CA GLN A 44 -1.38 -12.49 6.19
C GLN A 44 -2.45 -13.18 7.04
N LYS A 45 -3.10 -12.46 7.96
CA LYS A 45 -4.18 -13.01 8.81
C LYS A 45 -5.37 -13.51 8.01
N HIS A 46 -5.70 -12.84 6.91
CA HIS A 46 -6.75 -13.30 5.99
C HIS A 46 -6.32 -14.44 5.07
N GLY A 47 -5.08 -14.95 5.20
CA GLY A 47 -4.60 -16.09 4.43
C GLY A 47 -4.33 -15.77 2.96
N HIS A 48 -4.12 -14.51 2.61
CA HIS A 48 -3.78 -14.15 1.24
C HIS A 48 -2.36 -14.61 0.87
N PRO A 49 -2.08 -14.88 -0.42
CA PRO A 49 -0.76 -15.34 -0.86
C PRO A 49 0.35 -14.35 -0.52
N VAL A 50 1.49 -14.87 -0.07
CA VAL A 50 2.71 -14.10 0.15
C VAL A 50 3.88 -14.77 -0.54
N GLU A 51 4.68 -13.99 -1.24
CA GLU A 51 5.95 -14.46 -1.79
C GLU A 51 7.02 -14.38 -0.68
N LYS A 52 7.84 -15.42 -0.57
CA LYS A 52 8.99 -15.46 0.33
C LYS A 52 10.25 -15.50 -0.50
N SER A 53 11.26 -14.74 -0.11
CA SER A 53 12.60 -14.91 -0.66
C SER A 53 13.12 -16.28 -0.24
N GLY A 54 13.36 -17.16 -1.21
CA GLY A 54 14.04 -18.43 -1.01
C GLY A 54 15.53 -18.27 -0.76
#